data_AF-A0A7K2YQA3-F1
#
_entry.id   AF-A0A7K2YQA3-F1
#
_cell.length_a   1.000
_cell.length_b   1.000
_cell.length_c   1.000
_cell.angle_alpha   90.00
_cell.angle_beta   90.00
_cell.angle_gamma   90.00
#
_symmetry.space_group_name_H-M   'P 1'
#
loop_
_entity.id
_entity.type
_entity.pdbx_description
1 polymer ?
#
loop_
_entity_poly.entity_id
_entity_poly.type
_entity_poly.pdbx_seq_one_letter_code
_entity_poly.pdbx_strand_id
1 'polypeptide(L)'
;GWGGPEHFLAPEALARLSSPAAEHLELRRQVYTSLRDYKRDGTSPMPWPWIYGDGMASVPRTVRQHLTLSPTQDKLLLAWSRGDFDTTPFAGYPHDLDDAELDARPALLDRAALDFCVADAFHPGIEVTWPIRHASMFAEPFRIRQRAEGAPDPDYGDTLTPDAALAADGPLHAQGPGDLGRWMAVPWQTDTAGCRAGYESQAQLGPRYDPYVPTFWPARVPNHVLKQSDYDTVNGTDTSADREAAFANRAVWLRGLTGSTPQEQRRQMVDGWFKLGIVEVRPYLGSDGRFPPLMQVESPPAPPFDRATDTNNLVNVQVAPRVAAAEVACAVADLTGFDAQDVTVGYVDNIDPYLREAPAGHTP
;
A
#
# COMPACT_ATOMS: atom_id res chain seq x y z
N GLY A 1 1.13 -8.44 -13.34
CA GLY A 1 -0.19 -9.08 -13.12
C GLY A 1 -0.49 -10.07 -14.24
N TRP A 2 -1.60 -10.82 -14.16
CA TRP A 2 -2.00 -11.79 -15.18
C TRP A 2 -1.88 -11.22 -16.61
N GLY A 3 -1.21 -11.95 -17.51
CA GLY A 3 -1.03 -11.56 -18.92
C GLY A 3 -0.10 -10.36 -19.18
N GLY A 4 0.42 -9.70 -18.15
CA GLY A 4 1.34 -8.57 -18.29
C GLY A 4 2.82 -8.99 -18.44
N PRO A 5 3.72 -8.04 -18.77
CA PRO A 5 5.16 -8.30 -18.92
C PRO A 5 5.79 -8.94 -17.69
N GLU A 6 5.31 -8.55 -16.51
CA GLU A 6 5.84 -8.97 -15.20
C GLU A 6 4.91 -9.98 -14.51
N HIS A 7 4.36 -10.90 -15.30
CA HIS A 7 3.60 -12.03 -14.79
C HIS A 7 4.54 -13.15 -14.32
N PHE A 8 5.32 -12.90 -13.26
CA PHE A 8 6.34 -13.85 -12.78
C PHE A 8 5.79 -15.22 -12.35
N LEU A 9 4.49 -15.30 -12.06
CA LEU A 9 3.81 -16.55 -11.70
C LEU A 9 3.25 -17.31 -12.91
N ALA A 10 3.40 -16.79 -14.13
CA ALA A 10 3.07 -17.56 -15.34
C ALA A 10 3.93 -18.83 -15.38
N PRO A 11 3.40 -20.02 -15.72
CA PRO A 11 4.14 -21.28 -15.61
C PRO A 11 5.52 -21.27 -16.28
N GLU A 12 5.63 -20.70 -17.48
CA GLU A 12 6.90 -20.60 -18.20
C GLU A 12 7.88 -19.61 -17.55
N ALA A 13 7.39 -18.43 -17.13
CA ALA A 13 8.21 -17.43 -16.45
C ALA A 13 8.73 -17.97 -15.11
N LEU A 14 7.84 -18.59 -14.33
CA LEU A 14 8.15 -19.18 -13.04
C LEU A 14 9.19 -20.30 -13.20
N ALA A 15 9.04 -21.20 -14.18
CA ALA A 15 9.99 -22.28 -14.43
C ALA A 15 11.40 -21.76 -14.75
N ARG A 16 11.51 -20.65 -15.49
CA ARG A 16 12.81 -20.01 -15.79
C ARG A 16 13.39 -19.30 -14.57
N LEU A 17 12.56 -18.61 -13.79
CA LEU A 17 12.96 -17.87 -12.59
C LEU A 17 13.32 -18.79 -11.41
N SER A 18 12.75 -20.00 -11.36
CA SER A 18 13.02 -21.01 -10.32
C SER A 18 14.16 -21.96 -10.66
N SER A 19 14.78 -21.83 -11.84
CA SER A 19 15.93 -22.65 -12.23
C SER A 19 17.24 -21.90 -11.93
N PRO A 20 18.23 -22.54 -11.25
CA PRO A 20 19.53 -21.94 -10.98
C PRO A 20 20.48 -22.02 -12.17
N ALA A 21 20.08 -22.65 -13.29
CA ALA A 21 20.90 -22.81 -14.48
C ALA A 21 21.48 -21.49 -15.00
N ALA A 22 22.71 -21.56 -15.54
CA ALA A 22 23.47 -20.40 -15.97
C ALA A 22 22.78 -19.61 -17.09
N GLU A 23 22.03 -20.27 -17.97
CA GLU A 23 21.24 -19.64 -19.04
C GLU A 23 20.10 -18.74 -18.54
N HIS A 24 19.67 -18.88 -17.29
CA HIS A 24 18.64 -18.02 -16.67
C HIS A 24 19.23 -17.01 -15.69
N LEU A 25 20.56 -16.99 -15.50
CA LEU A 25 21.24 -16.07 -14.57
C LEU A 25 20.92 -14.61 -14.88
N GLU A 26 20.99 -14.21 -16.14
CA GLU A 26 20.73 -12.82 -16.55
C GLU A 26 19.27 -12.41 -16.32
N LEU A 27 18.31 -13.32 -16.57
CA LEU A 27 16.90 -13.07 -16.28
C LEU A 27 16.68 -12.74 -14.81
N ARG A 28 17.25 -13.54 -13.88
CA ARG A 28 17.12 -13.28 -12.44
C ARG A 28 17.83 -11.99 -12.03
N ARG A 29 18.99 -11.68 -12.62
CA ARG A 29 19.72 -10.43 -12.38
C ARG A 29 18.96 -9.18 -12.82
N GLN A 30 18.26 -9.24 -13.96
CA GLN A 30 17.44 -8.13 -14.44
C GLN A 30 16.31 -7.82 -13.47
N VAL A 31 15.59 -8.85 -13.00
CA VAL A 31 14.54 -8.69 -11.98
C VAL A 31 15.11 -8.10 -10.68
N TYR A 32 16.23 -8.63 -10.18
CA TYR A 32 16.87 -8.10 -8.96
C TYR A 32 17.31 -6.64 -9.13
N THR A 33 17.92 -6.31 -10.27
CA THR A 33 18.44 -4.95 -10.53
C THR A 33 17.32 -3.92 -10.67
N SER A 34 16.11 -4.32 -11.05
CA SER A 34 14.93 -3.43 -11.09
C SER A 34 14.43 -3.00 -9.71
N LEU A 35 14.85 -3.70 -8.64
CA LEU A 35 14.50 -3.33 -7.27
C LEU A 35 15.25 -2.07 -6.83
N ARG A 36 14.60 -1.28 -5.97
CA ARG A 36 15.08 0.02 -5.51
C ARG A 36 16.32 -0.09 -4.61
N ASP A 37 17.38 0.64 -4.96
CA ASP A 37 18.51 0.94 -4.09
C ASP A 37 18.59 2.45 -3.86
N TYR A 38 18.52 2.89 -2.60
CA TYR A 38 18.48 4.32 -2.29
C TYR A 38 19.71 5.11 -2.74
N LYS A 39 20.91 4.50 -2.76
CA LYS A 39 22.13 5.18 -3.18
C LYS A 39 22.17 5.37 -4.69
N ARG A 40 21.65 4.40 -5.45
CA ARG A 40 21.58 4.43 -6.92
C ARG A 40 20.44 5.31 -7.41
N ASP A 41 19.24 5.16 -6.84
CA ASP A 41 18.00 5.66 -7.43
C ASP A 41 17.51 6.98 -6.84
N GLY A 42 18.05 7.38 -5.69
CA GLY A 42 17.63 8.62 -5.02
C GLY A 42 16.13 8.63 -4.73
N THR A 43 15.44 9.66 -5.22
CA THR A 43 14.00 9.86 -5.04
C THR A 43 13.14 9.32 -6.19
N SER A 44 13.74 8.60 -7.15
CA SER A 44 13.05 8.14 -8.36
C SER A 44 11.83 7.25 -8.04
N PRO A 45 10.66 7.49 -8.66
CA PRO A 45 9.48 6.64 -8.51
C PRO A 45 9.60 5.33 -9.30
N MET A 46 10.51 5.25 -10.28
CA MET A 46 10.55 4.18 -11.27
C MET A 46 10.97 2.78 -10.76
N PRO A 47 11.97 2.62 -9.87
CA PRO A 47 12.38 1.30 -9.39
C PRO A 47 11.28 0.62 -8.58
N TRP A 48 11.30 -0.71 -8.54
CA TRP A 48 10.31 -1.45 -7.75
C TRP A 48 10.62 -1.54 -6.27
N PRO A 49 9.58 -1.68 -5.43
CA PRO A 49 8.16 -1.63 -5.79
C PRO A 49 7.66 -0.19 -5.99
N TRP A 50 6.60 -0.03 -6.79
CA TRP A 50 5.87 1.23 -6.96
C TRP A 50 4.94 1.50 -5.76
N ILE A 51 5.55 1.52 -4.58
CA ILE A 51 4.90 1.76 -3.29
C ILE A 51 5.60 2.96 -2.63
N TYR A 52 4.81 3.87 -2.06
CA TYR A 52 5.31 4.99 -1.27
C TYR A 52 6.11 4.49 -0.06
N GLY A 53 7.08 5.28 0.39
CA GLY A 53 7.96 4.97 1.51
C GLY A 53 7.66 5.83 2.74
N ASP A 54 8.36 5.58 3.85
CA ASP A 54 8.20 6.32 5.12
C ASP A 54 8.41 7.84 4.98
N GLY A 55 9.18 8.26 3.97
CA GLY A 55 9.50 9.66 3.70
C GLY A 55 8.57 10.32 2.70
N MET A 56 7.40 9.74 2.43
CA MET A 56 6.44 10.23 1.45
C MET A 56 6.04 11.68 1.74
N ALA A 57 6.19 12.52 0.72
CA ALA A 57 5.65 13.87 0.66
C ALA A 57 5.22 14.21 -0.77
N SER A 58 4.32 15.18 -0.90
CA SER A 58 3.84 15.72 -2.18
C SER A 58 4.96 16.22 -3.09
N VAL A 59 6.05 16.72 -2.50
CA VAL A 59 7.31 16.96 -3.20
C VAL A 59 8.38 16.09 -2.54
N PRO A 60 8.98 15.12 -3.26
CA PRO A 60 9.97 14.23 -2.68
C PRO A 60 11.14 14.98 -2.04
N ARG A 61 11.36 14.79 -0.74
CA ARG A 61 12.47 15.41 0.02
C ARG A 61 13.58 14.46 0.40
N THR A 62 13.29 13.16 0.45
CA THR A 62 14.23 12.14 0.91
C THR A 62 14.18 10.93 0.00
N VAL A 63 15.27 10.16 -0.04
CA VAL A 63 15.32 8.88 -0.77
C VAL A 63 14.25 7.89 -0.28
N ARG A 64 13.73 8.07 0.94
CA ARG A 64 12.63 7.28 1.52
C ARG A 64 11.24 7.66 1.01
N GLN A 65 11.15 8.52 -0.01
CA GLN A 65 9.89 8.83 -0.71
C GLN A 65 9.14 7.55 -1.15
N HIS A 66 9.91 6.52 -1.53
CA HIS A 66 9.38 5.26 -2.01
C HIS A 66 10.05 4.07 -1.28
N LEU A 67 9.34 2.95 -1.17
CA LEU A 67 9.71 1.80 -0.36
C LEU A 67 10.93 1.03 -0.92
N THR A 68 11.84 0.58 -0.07
CA THR A 68 12.81 -0.47 -0.44
C THR A 68 12.47 -1.75 0.32
N LEU A 69 12.90 -2.89 -0.19
CA LEU A 69 12.74 -4.16 0.52
C LEU A 69 13.55 -4.15 1.81
N SER A 70 13.12 -4.93 2.80
CA SER A 70 13.92 -5.10 4.02
C SER A 70 15.30 -5.67 3.70
N PRO A 71 16.34 -5.40 4.53
CA PRO A 71 17.67 -5.98 4.33
C PRO A 71 17.68 -7.51 4.24
N THR A 72 16.73 -8.19 4.88
CA THR A 72 16.60 -9.65 4.80
C THR A 72 16.03 -10.07 3.44
N GLN A 73 14.95 -9.44 2.97
CA GLN A 73 14.36 -9.73 1.66
C GLN A 73 15.35 -9.43 0.52
N ASP A 74 16.08 -8.33 0.58
CA ASP A 74 17.11 -7.98 -0.40
C ASP A 74 18.23 -9.04 -0.45
N LYS A 75 18.74 -9.49 0.71
CA LYS A 75 19.75 -10.57 0.76
C LYS A 75 19.24 -11.88 0.15
N LEU A 76 18.00 -12.25 0.42
CA LEU A 76 17.38 -13.46 -0.16
C LEU A 76 17.25 -13.34 -1.68
N LEU A 77 16.81 -12.19 -2.19
CA LEU A 77 16.70 -11.94 -3.62
C LEU A 77 18.07 -11.81 -4.31
N LEU A 78 19.09 -11.31 -3.61
CA LEU A 78 20.46 -11.30 -4.12
C LEU A 78 21.00 -12.72 -4.27
N ALA A 79 20.79 -13.59 -3.27
CA ALA A 79 21.17 -15.00 -3.36
C ALA A 79 20.43 -15.70 -4.51
N TRP A 80 19.10 -15.51 -4.59
CA TRP A 80 18.29 -16.01 -5.70
C TRP A 80 18.82 -15.55 -7.06
N SER A 81 19.14 -14.26 -7.21
CA SER A 81 19.64 -13.71 -8.48
C SER A 81 21.00 -14.28 -8.89
N ARG A 82 21.79 -14.79 -7.93
CA ARG A 82 23.06 -15.49 -8.17
C ARG A 82 22.89 -16.97 -8.47
N GLY A 83 21.71 -17.54 -8.25
CA GLY A 83 21.48 -18.99 -8.34
C GLY A 83 21.76 -19.73 -7.04
N ASP A 84 21.97 -19.01 -5.93
CA ASP A 84 22.32 -19.57 -4.62
C ASP A 84 21.05 -19.91 -3.83
N PHE A 85 20.24 -20.84 -4.35
CA PHE A 85 18.98 -21.25 -3.73
C PHE A 85 18.66 -22.73 -3.98
N ASP A 86 17.85 -23.31 -3.09
CA ASP A 86 17.34 -24.66 -3.23
C ASP A 86 16.14 -24.68 -4.18
N THR A 87 16.12 -25.63 -5.11
CA THR A 87 15.03 -25.85 -6.07
C THR A 87 13.96 -26.79 -5.53
N THR A 88 14.17 -27.38 -4.35
CA THR A 88 13.18 -28.21 -3.68
C THR A 88 11.90 -27.40 -3.48
N PRO A 89 10.75 -27.85 -4.02
CA PRO A 89 9.50 -27.11 -3.86
C PRO A 89 9.20 -26.89 -2.38
N PHE A 90 8.95 -25.64 -2.00
CA PHE A 90 8.46 -25.32 -0.68
C PHE A 90 7.04 -25.85 -0.55
N ALA A 91 6.82 -26.79 0.38
CA ALA A 91 5.53 -27.45 0.58
C ALA A 91 4.43 -26.50 1.09
N GLY A 92 4.77 -25.25 1.42
CA GLY A 92 3.85 -24.28 2.00
C GLY A 92 3.75 -24.42 3.52
N TYR A 93 2.85 -23.64 4.09
CA TYR A 93 2.38 -23.81 5.46
C TYR A 93 1.14 -24.72 5.45
N PRO A 94 0.91 -25.51 6.51
CA PRO A 94 -0.28 -26.34 6.62
C PRO A 94 -1.54 -25.45 6.56
N HIS A 95 -2.58 -25.96 5.89
CA HIS A 95 -3.86 -25.28 5.80
C HIS A 95 -4.60 -25.30 7.15
N ASP A 96 -4.58 -26.47 7.80
CA ASP A 96 -5.17 -26.66 9.12
C ASP A 96 -4.08 -26.84 10.18
N LEU A 97 -4.27 -26.24 11.36
CA LEU A 97 -3.28 -26.30 12.45
C LEU A 97 -2.99 -27.73 12.90
N ASP A 98 -3.97 -28.63 12.77
CA ASP A 98 -3.85 -30.03 13.15
C ASP A 98 -2.94 -30.85 12.22
N ASP A 99 -2.68 -30.36 11.01
CA ASP A 99 -1.72 -30.97 10.07
C ASP A 99 -0.27 -30.61 10.41
N ALA A 100 -0.05 -29.71 11.37
CA ALA A 100 1.28 -29.34 11.84
C ALA A 100 1.74 -30.23 13.00
N GLU A 101 3.04 -30.50 13.04
CA GLU A 101 3.73 -31.06 14.21
C GLU A 101 3.41 -30.23 15.46
N LEU A 102 3.14 -30.91 16.59
CA LEU A 102 2.62 -30.27 17.81
C LEU A 102 3.50 -29.13 18.33
N ASP A 103 4.81 -29.26 18.22
CA ASP A 103 5.80 -28.28 18.65
C ASP A 103 5.89 -27.06 17.71
N ALA A 104 5.50 -27.19 16.44
CA ALA A 104 5.45 -26.09 15.48
C ALA A 104 4.20 -25.21 15.60
N ARG A 105 3.10 -25.74 16.17
CA ARG A 105 1.79 -25.06 16.25
C ARG A 105 1.83 -23.67 16.89
N PRO A 106 2.54 -23.41 18.01
CA PRO A 106 2.59 -22.07 18.60
C PRO A 106 3.19 -21.02 17.66
N ALA A 107 4.29 -21.36 16.97
CA ALA A 107 4.93 -20.46 16.01
C ALA A 107 4.05 -20.20 14.78
N LEU A 108 3.27 -21.20 14.35
CA LEU A 108 2.27 -21.04 13.28
C LEU A 108 1.14 -20.09 13.71
N LEU A 109 0.69 -20.15 14.96
CA LEU A 109 -0.30 -19.21 15.48
C LEU A 109 0.24 -17.78 15.56
N ASP A 110 1.47 -17.60 16.05
CA ASP A 110 2.14 -16.29 16.06
C ASP A 110 2.24 -15.71 14.64
N ARG A 111 2.62 -16.55 13.67
CA ARG A 111 2.72 -16.17 12.27
C ARG A 111 1.36 -15.83 11.66
N ALA A 112 0.36 -16.69 11.86
CA ALA A 112 -0.98 -16.49 11.30
C ALA A 112 -1.62 -15.17 11.76
N ALA A 113 -1.30 -14.71 12.98
CA ALA A 113 -1.75 -13.43 13.49
C ALA A 113 -1.08 -12.22 12.80
N LEU A 114 0.13 -12.38 12.26
CA LEU A 114 0.97 -11.29 11.76
C LEU A 114 1.12 -11.26 10.24
N ASP A 115 1.02 -12.39 9.55
CA ASP A 115 1.25 -12.52 8.10
C ASP A 115 0.31 -11.62 7.26
N PHE A 116 -0.84 -11.25 7.82
CA PHE A 116 -1.80 -10.36 7.16
C PHE A 116 -1.63 -8.89 7.51
N CYS A 117 -0.84 -8.54 8.53
CA CYS A 117 -0.59 -7.16 8.90
C CYS A 117 0.36 -6.50 7.89
N VAL A 118 0.16 -5.21 7.61
CA VAL A 118 1.12 -4.49 6.76
C VAL A 118 2.39 -4.20 7.53
N ALA A 119 3.50 -4.30 6.82
CA ALA A 119 4.77 -3.73 7.22
C ALA A 119 5.26 -2.87 6.05
N ASP A 120 5.81 -1.69 6.36
CA ASP A 120 6.29 -0.71 5.38
C ASP A 120 5.23 -0.25 4.33
N ALA A 121 5.24 1.00 3.88
CA ALA A 121 5.80 2.14 4.59
C ALA A 121 5.14 2.32 5.96
N PHE A 122 5.69 3.17 6.81
CA PHE A 122 5.02 3.64 8.01
C PHE A 122 4.76 5.14 7.89
N HIS A 123 3.56 5.44 7.36
CA HIS A 123 3.07 6.79 7.12
C HIS A 123 1.57 6.99 7.48
N PRO A 124 1.11 6.68 8.70
CA PRO A 124 1.80 5.95 9.78
C PRO A 124 1.74 4.42 9.61
N GLY A 125 0.81 3.86 8.83
CA GLY A 125 0.60 2.41 8.70
C GLY A 125 -0.88 2.05 8.73
N ILE A 126 -1.22 0.77 8.90
CA ILE A 126 -2.61 0.30 9.08
C ILE A 126 -2.82 -0.22 10.51
N GLU A 127 -2.26 -1.39 10.86
CA GLU A 127 -2.49 -2.00 12.18
C GLU A 127 -1.54 -1.45 13.25
N VAL A 128 -0.27 -1.24 12.87
CA VAL A 128 0.83 -0.73 13.72
C VAL A 128 1.77 0.13 12.86
N THR A 129 2.79 0.73 13.48
CA THR A 129 3.74 1.62 12.81
C THR A 129 5.20 1.37 13.21
N TRP A 130 6.10 2.28 12.84
CA TRP A 130 7.56 2.19 12.91
C TRP A 130 8.19 1.69 14.21
N PRO A 131 7.63 1.89 15.43
CA PRO A 131 8.17 1.30 16.63
C PRO A 131 8.38 -0.20 16.49
N ILE A 132 7.49 -0.92 15.79
CA ILE A 132 7.55 -2.38 15.63
C ILE A 132 8.82 -2.87 14.92
N ARG A 133 9.55 -2.00 14.21
CA ARG A 133 10.87 -2.33 13.60
C ARG A 133 12.03 -2.33 14.60
N HIS A 134 11.82 -1.84 15.82
CA HIS A 134 12.87 -1.75 16.83
C HIS A 134 12.90 -2.98 17.73
N ALA A 135 14.06 -3.62 17.82
CA ALA A 135 14.26 -4.78 18.70
C ALA A 135 14.00 -4.47 20.18
N SER A 136 14.11 -3.20 20.60
CA SER A 136 13.76 -2.76 21.96
C SER A 136 12.29 -2.98 22.32
N MET A 137 11.40 -3.04 21.32
CA MET A 137 9.97 -3.34 21.53
C MET A 137 9.72 -4.77 21.99
N PHE A 138 10.73 -5.65 21.88
CA PHE A 138 10.57 -7.09 22.09
C PHE A 138 11.43 -7.58 23.26
N ALA A 139 10.86 -8.45 24.10
CA ALA A 139 11.61 -9.19 25.12
C ALA A 139 12.29 -10.41 24.51
N GLU A 140 11.62 -11.05 23.56
CA GLU A 140 12.05 -12.22 22.78
C GLU A 140 11.46 -12.10 21.35
N PRO A 141 11.91 -12.87 20.36
CA PRO A 141 11.30 -12.86 19.03
C PRO A 141 9.78 -12.99 19.11
N PHE A 142 9.06 -12.03 18.52
CA PHE A 142 7.59 -11.99 18.52
C PHE A 142 6.92 -11.92 19.92
N ARG A 143 7.64 -11.44 20.94
CA ARG A 143 7.09 -11.17 22.28
C ARG A 143 7.28 -9.71 22.65
N ILE A 144 6.20 -8.93 22.67
CA ILE A 144 6.23 -7.51 23.05
C ILE A 144 6.75 -7.36 24.47
N ARG A 145 7.71 -6.45 24.65
CA ARG A 145 8.29 -6.10 25.94
C ARG A 145 7.29 -5.30 26.76
N GLN A 146 6.71 -5.96 27.77
CA GLN A 146 5.68 -5.34 28.60
C GLN A 146 6.26 -4.35 29.62
N ARG A 147 5.53 -3.27 29.88
CA ARG A 147 5.75 -2.40 31.02
C ARG A 147 5.43 -3.17 32.30
N ALA A 148 6.25 -2.98 33.33
CA ALA A 148 6.05 -3.64 34.63
C ALA A 148 4.67 -3.32 35.21
N GLU A 149 4.04 -4.31 35.83
CA GLU A 149 2.73 -4.13 36.45
C GLU A 149 2.77 -3.03 37.52
N GLY A 150 1.78 -2.13 37.48
CA GLY A 150 1.69 -0.99 38.40
C GLY A 150 2.66 0.17 38.11
N ALA A 151 3.55 0.06 37.12
CA ALA A 151 4.35 1.20 36.69
C ALA A 151 3.46 2.26 36.00
N PRO A 152 3.66 3.55 36.29
CA PRO A 152 2.86 4.62 35.72
C PRO A 152 3.06 4.72 34.20
N ASP A 153 2.09 5.32 33.53
CA ASP A 153 2.25 5.69 32.14
C ASP A 153 3.38 6.73 32.02
N PRO A 154 4.31 6.54 31.07
CA PRO A 154 5.41 7.48 30.87
C PRO A 154 4.91 8.80 30.29
N ASP A 155 5.45 9.90 30.81
CA ASP A 155 5.25 11.25 30.29
C ASP A 155 6.48 11.65 29.47
N TYR A 156 6.27 11.95 28.18
CA TYR A 156 7.32 12.39 27.26
C TYR A 156 7.31 13.91 27.04
N GLY A 157 6.48 14.64 27.80
CA GLY A 157 6.28 16.08 27.66
C GLY A 157 5.44 16.47 26.44
N ASP A 158 5.39 17.77 26.15
CA ASP A 158 4.54 18.36 25.11
C ASP A 158 5.00 18.03 23.68
N THR A 159 6.22 17.50 23.49
CA THR A 159 6.78 17.20 22.18
C THR A 159 7.71 16.00 22.26
N LEU A 160 7.36 14.95 21.52
CA LEU A 160 8.21 13.79 21.33
C LEU A 160 9.15 14.02 20.14
N THR A 161 10.45 14.20 20.42
CA THR A 161 11.49 14.31 19.39
C THR A 161 11.99 12.93 18.97
N PRO A 162 12.62 12.78 17.79
CA PRO A 162 13.27 11.53 17.40
C PRO A 162 14.29 11.02 18.43
N ASP A 163 15.11 11.91 18.99
CA ASP A 163 16.10 11.55 20.01
C ASP A 163 15.43 11.04 21.30
N ALA A 164 14.36 11.70 21.75
CA ALA A 164 13.58 11.26 22.92
C ALA A 164 12.86 9.94 22.64
N ALA A 165 12.33 9.75 21.43
CA ALA A 165 11.68 8.51 21.04
C ALA A 165 12.65 7.31 21.05
N LEU A 166 13.91 7.53 20.64
CA LEU A 166 14.96 6.52 20.52
C LEU A 166 15.83 6.38 21.78
N ALA A 167 15.63 7.23 22.80
CA ALA A 167 16.37 7.17 24.05
C ALA A 167 16.08 5.88 24.83
N ALA A 168 16.99 5.49 25.72
CA ALA A 168 16.88 4.26 26.51
C ALA A 168 15.67 4.25 27.47
N ASP A 169 15.23 5.42 27.91
CA ASP A 169 14.02 5.68 28.70
C ASP A 169 12.82 6.11 27.83
N GLY A 170 12.98 6.03 26.50
CA GLY A 170 11.96 6.38 25.53
C GLY A 170 10.85 5.33 25.37
N PRO A 171 9.85 5.66 24.55
CA PRO A 171 8.64 4.86 24.32
C PRO A 171 8.85 3.47 23.75
N LEU A 172 10.05 3.14 23.28
CA LEU A 172 10.35 1.90 22.57
C LEU A 172 10.83 0.77 23.49
N HIS A 173 10.82 0.97 24.81
CA HIS A 173 11.45 0.06 25.77
C HIS A 173 10.50 -0.62 26.77
N ALA A 174 9.23 -0.22 26.84
CA ALA A 174 8.24 -0.82 27.73
C ALA A 174 6.82 -0.50 27.28
N GLN A 175 6.02 -1.52 26.96
CA GLN A 175 4.69 -1.35 26.37
C GLN A 175 3.58 -1.74 27.35
N GLY A 176 2.62 -0.84 27.56
CA GLY A 176 1.36 -1.11 28.23
C GLY A 176 0.17 -1.01 27.28
N PRO A 177 -1.06 -1.14 27.80
CA PRO A 177 -2.28 -1.01 27.00
C PRO A 177 -2.31 0.31 26.22
N GLY A 178 -2.54 0.22 24.90
CA GLY A 178 -2.61 1.39 24.01
C GLY A 178 -1.29 1.81 23.36
N ASP A 179 -0.13 1.38 23.88
CA ASP A 179 1.17 1.90 23.42
C ASP A 179 1.58 1.50 22.00
N LEU A 180 1.03 0.39 21.49
CA LEU A 180 1.23 0.00 20.09
C LEU A 180 0.39 0.86 19.13
N GLY A 181 -0.82 1.24 19.53
CA GLY A 181 -1.78 1.95 18.69
C GLY A 181 -1.77 3.48 18.83
N ARG A 182 -1.13 4.03 19.88
CA ARG A 182 -1.11 5.48 20.17
C ARG A 182 -0.54 6.36 19.04
N TRP A 183 0.17 5.74 18.11
CA TRP A 183 0.85 6.40 17.00
C TRP A 183 -0.02 6.55 15.76
N MET A 184 -1.14 5.83 15.69
CA MET A 184 -2.02 5.79 14.53
C MET A 184 -2.95 7.02 14.51
N ALA A 185 -3.52 7.36 13.36
CA ALA A 185 -4.48 8.47 13.31
C ALA A 185 -5.72 8.19 14.16
N VAL A 186 -6.24 9.27 14.74
CA VAL A 186 -7.46 9.26 15.53
C VAL A 186 -8.46 10.25 14.90
N PRO A 187 -9.57 9.76 14.33
CA PRO A 187 -9.94 8.35 14.15
C PRO A 187 -9.28 7.72 12.91
N TRP A 188 -9.01 6.41 12.92
CA TRP A 188 -8.26 5.69 11.86
C TRP A 188 -8.88 5.80 10.45
N GLN A 189 -10.19 6.06 10.39
CA GLN A 189 -10.93 6.27 9.15
C GLN A 189 -10.36 7.43 8.32
N THR A 190 -9.79 8.46 8.96
CA THR A 190 -9.21 9.60 8.24
C THR A 190 -7.97 9.21 7.46
N ASP A 191 -7.12 8.33 8.01
CA ASP A 191 -5.96 7.76 7.31
C ASP A 191 -6.40 6.87 6.15
N THR A 192 -7.45 6.05 6.35
CA THR A 192 -7.97 5.18 5.27
C THR A 192 -8.43 6.00 4.07
N ALA A 193 -9.14 7.12 4.28
CA ALA A 193 -9.57 8.01 3.20
C ALA A 193 -8.41 8.69 2.45
N GLY A 194 -7.25 8.84 3.11
CA GLY A 194 -6.02 9.39 2.54
C GLY A 194 -5.02 8.33 2.04
N CYS A 195 -5.32 7.05 2.17
CA CYS A 195 -4.45 5.97 1.71
C CYS A 195 -4.72 5.66 0.23
N ARG A 196 -4.27 6.56 -0.65
CA ARG A 196 -4.53 6.51 -2.10
C ARG A 196 -3.28 6.19 -2.93
N ALA A 197 -3.46 6.16 -4.24
CA ALA A 197 -2.39 6.06 -5.22
C ALA A 197 -2.24 7.36 -6.03
N GLY A 198 -1.11 7.50 -6.70
CA GLY A 198 -0.88 8.56 -7.70
C GLY A 198 -0.99 9.97 -7.12
N TYR A 199 -0.62 10.17 -5.85
CA TYR A 199 -0.49 11.51 -5.30
C TYR A 199 0.54 12.32 -6.08
N GLU A 200 0.12 13.47 -6.58
CA GLU A 200 1.01 14.37 -7.32
C GLU A 200 0.75 15.84 -6.96
N SER A 201 1.80 16.65 -7.07
CA SER A 201 1.67 18.11 -6.98
C SER A 201 1.24 18.68 -8.34
N GLN A 202 0.40 19.72 -8.34
CA GLN A 202 -0.05 20.34 -9.60
C GLN A 202 1.12 20.75 -10.53
N ALA A 203 2.27 21.15 -9.96
CA ALA A 203 3.44 21.57 -10.72
C ALA A 203 4.22 20.43 -11.40
N GLN A 204 3.93 19.17 -11.06
CA GLN A 204 4.67 17.99 -11.52
C GLN A 204 3.81 17.03 -12.37
N LEU A 205 2.53 17.36 -12.58
CA LEU A 205 1.69 16.62 -13.53
C LEU A 205 2.20 16.82 -14.96
N GLY A 206 2.60 15.71 -15.57
CA GLY A 206 3.14 15.68 -16.93
C GLY A 206 2.75 14.40 -17.66
N PRO A 207 3.19 14.20 -18.90
CA PRO A 207 2.75 13.10 -19.77
C PRO A 207 3.18 11.70 -19.29
N ARG A 208 3.92 11.61 -18.19
CA ARG A 208 4.36 10.36 -17.56
C ARG A 208 3.70 10.11 -16.20
N TYR A 209 2.69 10.90 -15.85
CA TYR A 209 1.88 10.68 -14.67
C TYR A 209 1.04 9.41 -14.82
N ASP A 210 1.00 8.61 -13.76
CA ASP A 210 0.17 7.41 -13.67
C ASP A 210 -0.68 7.52 -12.38
N PRO A 211 -2.02 7.57 -12.46
CA PRO A 211 -2.86 7.66 -11.27
C PRO A 211 -2.93 6.35 -10.47
N TYR A 212 -2.49 5.23 -11.03
CA TYR A 212 -2.57 3.93 -10.40
C TYR A 212 -1.39 3.65 -9.46
N VAL A 213 -0.26 4.34 -9.65
CA VAL A 213 0.99 4.13 -8.90
C VAL A 213 1.80 5.43 -8.74
N PRO A 214 2.60 5.57 -7.67
CA PRO A 214 2.76 4.65 -6.54
C PRO A 214 1.51 4.58 -5.65
N THR A 215 1.41 3.53 -4.83
CA THR A 215 0.33 3.30 -3.85
C THR A 215 0.91 3.13 -2.44
N PHE A 216 0.08 3.15 -1.39
CA PHE A 216 0.50 2.81 -0.02
C PHE A 216 0.35 1.30 0.26
N TRP A 217 -0.79 0.87 0.80
CA TRP A 217 -1.02 -0.51 1.26
C TRP A 217 -2.19 -1.19 0.51
N PRO A 218 -2.08 -1.41 -0.81
CA PRO A 218 -3.21 -1.89 -1.63
C PRO A 218 -3.73 -3.27 -1.21
N ALA A 219 -2.94 -4.05 -0.45
CA ALA A 219 -3.36 -5.35 0.08
C ALA A 219 -4.37 -5.25 1.23
N ARG A 220 -4.41 -4.12 1.97
CA ARG A 220 -5.35 -3.90 3.09
C ARG A 220 -6.33 -2.76 2.83
N VAL A 221 -5.87 -1.75 2.10
CA VAL A 221 -6.67 -0.62 1.63
C VAL A 221 -6.53 -0.55 0.11
N PRO A 222 -7.32 -1.34 -0.64
CA PRO A 222 -7.25 -1.35 -2.09
C PRO A 222 -7.48 0.05 -2.67
N ASN A 223 -6.80 0.36 -3.77
CA ASN A 223 -7.06 1.60 -4.51
C ASN A 223 -7.88 1.37 -5.76
N HIS A 224 -7.63 0.25 -6.46
CA HIS A 224 -8.26 -0.08 -7.73
C HIS A 224 -8.67 -1.55 -7.74
N VAL A 225 -9.94 -1.83 -8.03
CA VAL A 225 -10.56 -3.14 -7.80
C VAL A 225 -11.36 -3.62 -9.01
N LEU A 226 -11.47 -4.93 -9.19
CA LEU A 226 -12.42 -5.54 -10.11
C LEU A 226 -13.79 -5.59 -9.41
N LYS A 227 -14.79 -4.90 -9.96
CA LYS A 227 -16.13 -4.87 -9.35
C LYS A 227 -16.91 -6.15 -9.65
N GLN A 228 -17.92 -6.43 -8.83
CA GLN A 228 -18.89 -7.50 -9.07
C GLN A 228 -19.48 -7.48 -10.49
N SER A 229 -19.91 -6.31 -11.00
CA SER A 229 -20.50 -6.21 -12.34
C SER A 229 -19.55 -6.65 -13.46
N ASP A 230 -18.27 -6.28 -13.34
CA ASP A 230 -17.26 -6.60 -14.34
C ASP A 230 -16.88 -8.07 -14.25
N TYR A 231 -16.80 -8.62 -13.04
CA TYR A 231 -16.66 -10.04 -12.82
C TYR A 231 -17.82 -10.85 -13.40
N ASP A 232 -19.06 -10.36 -13.29
CA ASP A 232 -20.24 -11.01 -13.87
C ASP A 232 -20.14 -11.04 -15.41
N THR A 233 -19.75 -9.92 -16.04
CA THR A 233 -19.46 -9.86 -17.48
C THR A 233 -18.35 -10.83 -17.88
N VAL A 234 -17.24 -10.87 -17.14
CA VAL A 234 -16.12 -11.80 -17.39
C VAL A 234 -16.58 -13.27 -17.39
N ASN A 235 -17.52 -13.63 -16.53
CA ASN A 235 -18.11 -14.97 -16.43
C ASN A 235 -19.33 -15.18 -17.34
N GLY A 236 -19.79 -14.14 -18.03
CA GLY A 236 -20.97 -14.16 -18.88
C GLY A 236 -20.73 -14.77 -20.26
N THR A 237 -21.77 -14.70 -21.09
CA THR A 237 -21.75 -15.13 -22.50
C THR A 237 -21.43 -13.98 -23.47
N ASP A 238 -20.97 -12.84 -22.93
CA ASP A 238 -20.63 -11.67 -23.73
C ASP A 238 -19.48 -11.96 -24.70
N THR A 239 -19.25 -11.04 -25.63
CA THR A 239 -18.16 -11.23 -26.59
C THR A 239 -16.82 -11.28 -25.87
N SER A 240 -15.89 -11.98 -26.51
CA SER A 240 -14.48 -12.00 -26.13
C SER A 240 -13.92 -10.63 -25.72
N ALA A 241 -14.20 -9.61 -26.54
CA ALA A 241 -13.65 -8.26 -26.34
C ALA A 241 -14.29 -7.56 -25.14
N ASP A 242 -15.60 -7.72 -24.94
CA ASP A 242 -16.31 -7.14 -23.80
C ASP A 242 -15.82 -7.75 -22.47
N ARG A 243 -15.58 -9.06 -22.47
CA ARG A 243 -15.06 -9.78 -21.31
C ARG A 243 -13.63 -9.36 -20.97
N GLU A 244 -12.78 -9.16 -21.98
CA GLU A 244 -11.42 -8.62 -21.79
C GLU A 244 -11.44 -7.18 -21.27
N ALA A 245 -12.32 -6.33 -21.82
CA ALA A 245 -12.49 -4.97 -21.35
C ALA A 245 -12.98 -4.92 -19.90
N ALA A 246 -13.97 -5.74 -19.54
CA ALA A 246 -14.46 -5.87 -18.17
C ALA A 246 -13.36 -6.38 -17.23
N PHE A 247 -12.59 -7.40 -17.63
CA PHE A 247 -11.45 -7.86 -16.85
C PHE A 247 -10.34 -6.83 -16.74
N ALA A 248 -10.19 -5.91 -17.68
CA ALA A 248 -9.19 -4.84 -17.62
C ALA A 248 -9.67 -3.63 -16.79
N ASN A 249 -10.98 -3.42 -16.67
CA ASN A 249 -11.55 -2.28 -15.94
C ASN A 249 -11.26 -2.38 -14.45
N ARG A 250 -10.71 -1.30 -13.86
CA ARG A 250 -10.44 -1.22 -12.43
C ARG A 250 -11.08 0.03 -11.86
N ALA A 251 -12.12 -0.16 -11.06
CA ALA A 251 -12.79 0.94 -10.39
C ALA A 251 -11.99 1.40 -9.18
N VAL A 252 -11.99 2.70 -8.90
CA VAL A 252 -11.44 3.27 -7.68
C VAL A 252 -12.24 2.73 -6.49
N TRP A 253 -11.57 2.15 -5.50
CA TRP A 253 -12.23 1.56 -4.33
C TRP A 253 -12.96 2.63 -3.49
N LEU A 254 -12.35 3.80 -3.38
CA LEU A 254 -12.90 4.96 -2.68
C LEU A 254 -13.84 5.84 -3.53
N ARG A 255 -14.29 5.36 -4.69
CA ARG A 255 -15.17 6.12 -5.61
C ARG A 255 -16.46 6.62 -4.95
N GLY A 256 -16.97 5.92 -3.94
CA GLY A 256 -18.18 6.33 -3.23
C GLY A 256 -18.04 7.60 -2.38
N LEU A 257 -16.80 8.03 -2.08
CA LEU A 257 -16.55 9.29 -1.38
C LEU A 257 -16.72 10.45 -2.36
N THR A 258 -17.60 11.40 -2.03
CA THR A 258 -17.94 12.52 -2.92
C THR A 258 -17.59 13.87 -2.30
N GLY A 259 -17.78 14.97 -3.02
CA GLY A 259 -17.47 16.31 -2.53
C GLY A 259 -16.17 16.86 -3.09
N SER A 260 -15.92 18.14 -2.80
CA SER A 260 -14.89 18.95 -3.44
C SER A 260 -13.58 19.01 -2.65
N THR A 261 -13.55 18.46 -1.42
CA THR A 261 -12.38 18.52 -0.55
C THR A 261 -12.04 17.17 0.12
N PRO A 262 -10.75 16.89 0.40
CA PRO A 262 -10.34 15.73 1.19
C PRO A 262 -11.01 15.65 2.57
N GLN A 263 -11.31 16.80 3.19
CA GLN A 263 -11.94 16.89 4.51
C GLN A 263 -13.38 16.36 4.50
N GLU A 264 -14.16 16.67 3.46
CA GLU A 264 -15.51 16.14 3.27
C GLU A 264 -15.50 14.61 3.09
N GLN A 265 -14.52 14.10 2.34
CA GLN A 265 -14.36 12.68 2.09
C GLN A 265 -13.90 11.93 3.35
N ARG A 266 -13.02 12.52 4.16
CA ARG A 266 -12.65 11.99 5.50
C ARG A 266 -13.87 11.87 6.40
N ARG A 267 -14.76 12.87 6.42
CA ARG A 267 -16.00 12.81 7.21
C ARG A 267 -16.92 11.67 6.73
N GLN A 268 -17.08 11.50 5.43
CA GLN A 268 -17.84 10.38 4.87
C GLN A 268 -17.24 9.03 5.25
N MET A 269 -15.91 8.92 5.30
CA MET A 269 -15.25 7.69 5.76
C MET A 269 -15.54 7.41 7.23
N VAL A 270 -15.49 8.43 8.10
CA VAL A 270 -15.86 8.29 9.52
C VAL A 270 -17.31 7.78 9.64
N ASP A 271 -18.23 8.36 8.88
CA ASP A 271 -19.66 8.06 8.95
C ASP A 271 -20.06 6.75 8.24
N GLY A 272 -19.23 6.27 7.30
CA GLY A 272 -19.67 5.30 6.30
C GLY A 272 -18.67 4.22 5.90
N TRP A 273 -17.51 4.07 6.54
CA TRP A 273 -16.48 3.08 6.15
C TRP A 273 -17.02 1.66 5.94
N PHE A 274 -17.99 1.22 6.76
CA PHE A 274 -18.61 -0.11 6.69
C PHE A 274 -19.49 -0.32 5.44
N LYS A 275 -19.66 0.71 4.61
CA LYS A 275 -20.40 0.67 3.35
C LYS A 275 -19.50 0.43 2.14
N LEU A 276 -18.17 0.46 2.31
CA LEU A 276 -17.24 0.16 1.23
C LEU A 276 -17.36 -1.32 0.84
N GLY A 277 -17.06 -1.61 -0.43
CA GLY A 277 -17.00 -2.99 -0.90
C GLY A 277 -15.82 -3.75 -0.28
N ILE A 278 -16.00 -5.04 -0.04
CA ILE A 278 -14.95 -5.94 0.45
C ILE A 278 -14.42 -6.73 -0.72
N VAL A 279 -13.09 -6.81 -0.85
CA VAL A 279 -12.44 -7.60 -1.90
C VAL A 279 -12.30 -9.05 -1.43
N GLU A 280 -12.89 -9.97 -2.18
CA GLU A 280 -12.87 -11.40 -1.90
C GLU A 280 -12.25 -12.19 -3.05
N VAL A 281 -11.59 -13.30 -2.74
CA VAL A 281 -11.11 -14.23 -3.76
C VAL A 281 -12.30 -15.05 -4.28
N ARG A 282 -12.49 -15.03 -5.60
CA ARG A 282 -13.57 -15.73 -6.32
C ARG A 282 -12.99 -16.60 -7.45
N PRO A 283 -13.56 -17.80 -7.70
CA PRO A 283 -13.13 -18.63 -8.82
C PRO A 283 -13.64 -18.09 -10.15
N TYR A 284 -12.84 -18.18 -11.20
CA TYR A 284 -13.33 -17.99 -12.55
C TYR A 284 -14.26 -19.16 -12.94
N LEU A 285 -15.45 -18.85 -13.44
CA LEU A 285 -16.51 -19.82 -13.72
C LEU A 285 -16.50 -20.31 -15.18
N GLY A 286 -15.81 -19.60 -16.07
CA GLY A 286 -15.67 -20.02 -17.46
C GLY A 286 -14.66 -21.15 -17.65
N SER A 287 -14.90 -22.00 -18.66
CA SER A 287 -14.06 -23.16 -18.97
C SER A 287 -13.06 -22.94 -20.11
N ASP A 288 -13.02 -21.73 -20.67
CA ASP A 288 -12.19 -21.38 -21.84
C ASP A 288 -10.72 -21.08 -21.51
N GLY A 289 -10.35 -21.06 -20.22
CA GLY A 289 -8.99 -20.81 -19.75
C GLY A 289 -8.44 -19.41 -20.04
N ARG A 290 -9.30 -18.44 -20.35
CA ARG A 290 -8.87 -17.09 -20.80
C ARG A 290 -8.45 -16.15 -19.68
N PHE A 291 -9.03 -16.34 -18.52
CA PHE A 291 -8.84 -15.49 -17.35
C PHE A 291 -8.19 -16.28 -16.21
N PRO A 292 -7.57 -15.62 -15.21
CA PRO A 292 -6.94 -16.34 -14.11
C PRO A 292 -7.99 -17.18 -13.36
N PRO A 293 -7.62 -18.36 -12.86
CA PRO A 293 -8.56 -19.27 -12.19
C PRO A 293 -9.16 -18.69 -10.90
N LEU A 294 -8.47 -17.72 -10.30
CA LEU A 294 -8.92 -16.97 -9.13
C LEU A 294 -8.80 -15.47 -9.43
N MET A 295 -9.80 -14.71 -8.98
CA MET A 295 -9.88 -13.25 -9.11
C MET A 295 -10.17 -12.62 -7.75
N GLN A 296 -9.66 -11.42 -7.53
CA GLN A 296 -10.00 -10.59 -6.37
C GLN A 296 -11.12 -9.64 -6.78
N VAL A 297 -12.32 -9.85 -6.24
CA VAL A 297 -13.55 -9.18 -6.66
C VAL A 297 -14.13 -8.38 -5.49
N GLU A 298 -14.40 -7.11 -5.73
CA GLU A 298 -15.08 -6.24 -4.78
C GLU A 298 -16.59 -6.56 -4.74
N SER A 299 -17.13 -6.79 -3.54
CA SER A 299 -18.57 -6.82 -3.31
C SER A 299 -19.19 -5.45 -3.60
N PRO A 300 -20.46 -5.36 -4.07
CA PRO A 300 -21.10 -4.07 -4.28
C PRO A 300 -21.08 -3.21 -3.01
N PRO A 301 -20.60 -1.95 -3.06
CA PRO A 301 -20.68 -1.04 -1.92
C PRO A 301 -22.14 -0.72 -1.59
N ALA A 302 -22.40 -0.30 -0.36
CA ALA A 302 -23.75 0.04 0.11
C ALA A 302 -24.09 1.53 -0.11
N PRO A 303 -25.38 1.90 -0.23
CA PRO A 303 -25.77 3.29 -0.42
C PRO A 303 -25.28 4.25 0.68
N PRO A 304 -24.78 5.46 0.32
CA PRO A 304 -24.80 6.05 -1.03
C PRO A 304 -23.53 5.79 -1.89
N PHE A 305 -22.62 4.90 -1.46
CA PHE A 305 -21.33 4.67 -2.13
C PHE A 305 -21.45 3.85 -3.44
N ASP A 306 -22.64 3.33 -3.73
CA ASP A 306 -22.99 2.49 -4.89
C ASP A 306 -23.23 3.25 -6.20
N ARG A 307 -23.21 4.59 -6.17
CA ARG A 307 -23.67 5.43 -7.30
C ARG A 307 -22.56 6.16 -8.05
N ALA A 308 -21.33 6.09 -7.57
CA ALA A 308 -20.22 6.81 -8.19
C ALA A 308 -19.72 6.09 -9.45
N THR A 309 -19.20 6.88 -10.40
CA THR A 309 -18.48 6.35 -11.56
C THR A 309 -17.21 5.64 -11.10
N ASP A 310 -16.74 4.71 -11.93
CA ASP A 310 -15.56 3.89 -11.62
C ASP A 310 -14.30 4.72 -11.40
N THR A 311 -14.20 5.86 -12.09
CA THR A 311 -13.04 6.76 -12.10
C THR A 311 -13.15 7.90 -11.10
N ASN A 312 -14.26 8.00 -10.34
CA ASN A 312 -14.37 9.05 -9.33
C ASN A 312 -13.23 8.92 -8.30
N ASN A 313 -12.52 10.03 -8.06
CA ASN A 313 -11.30 10.11 -7.23
C ASN A 313 -10.05 9.41 -7.79
N LEU A 314 -9.97 9.15 -9.10
CA LEU A 314 -8.80 8.52 -9.73
C LEU A 314 -7.55 9.39 -9.66
N VAL A 315 -7.66 10.70 -9.89
CA VAL A 315 -6.51 11.61 -9.92
C VAL A 315 -6.45 12.41 -8.62
N ASN A 316 -5.32 12.36 -7.91
CA ASN A 316 -5.18 12.96 -6.57
C ASN A 316 -4.13 14.06 -6.57
N VAL A 317 -4.58 15.32 -6.54
CA VAL A 317 -3.71 16.50 -6.69
C VAL A 317 -3.59 17.25 -5.38
N GLN A 318 -2.36 17.31 -4.86
CA GLN A 318 -2.00 18.15 -3.73
C GLN A 318 -1.84 19.60 -4.17
N VAL A 319 -2.54 20.50 -3.49
CA VAL A 319 -2.41 21.95 -3.65
C VAL A 319 -2.24 22.65 -2.30
N ALA A 320 -1.69 23.86 -2.30
CA ALA A 320 -1.60 24.68 -1.11
C ALA A 320 -3.01 25.02 -0.55
N PRO A 321 -3.13 25.30 0.76
CA PRO A 321 -4.39 25.76 1.33
C PRO A 321 -4.89 27.01 0.60
N ARG A 322 -6.20 27.05 0.28
CA ARG A 322 -6.93 28.16 -0.37
C ARG A 322 -6.84 28.26 -1.91
N VAL A 323 -6.27 27.27 -2.59
CA VAL A 323 -6.37 27.17 -4.06
C VAL A 323 -7.79 26.72 -4.46
N ALA A 324 -8.34 27.31 -5.54
CA ALA A 324 -9.67 26.95 -6.05
C ALA A 324 -9.66 25.56 -6.71
N ALA A 325 -10.28 24.57 -6.06
CA ALA A 325 -10.26 23.18 -6.49
C ALA A 325 -10.77 22.96 -7.93
N ALA A 326 -11.85 23.67 -8.32
CA ALA A 326 -12.47 23.51 -9.63
C ALA A 326 -11.56 23.95 -10.79
N GLU A 327 -10.85 25.07 -10.64
CA GLU A 327 -9.94 25.58 -11.67
C GLU A 327 -8.76 24.62 -11.87
N VAL A 328 -8.24 24.07 -10.78
CA VAL A 328 -7.17 23.06 -10.83
C VAL A 328 -7.65 21.79 -11.49
N ALA A 329 -8.84 21.29 -11.14
CA ALA A 329 -9.40 20.08 -11.74
C ALA A 329 -9.53 20.20 -13.27
N CYS A 330 -10.01 21.34 -13.77
CA CYS A 330 -10.07 21.61 -15.21
C CYS A 330 -8.67 21.65 -15.85
N ALA A 331 -7.71 22.34 -15.22
CA ALA A 331 -6.35 22.40 -15.75
C ALA A 331 -5.67 21.02 -15.78
N VAL A 332 -5.94 20.17 -14.78
CA VAL A 332 -5.45 18.79 -14.72
C VAL A 332 -6.06 17.94 -15.82
N ALA A 333 -7.37 18.08 -16.05
CA ALA A 333 -8.06 17.41 -17.15
C ALA A 333 -7.43 17.74 -18.51
N ASP A 334 -7.15 19.03 -18.77
CA ASP A 334 -6.51 19.48 -20.01
C ASP A 334 -5.09 18.89 -20.19
N LEU A 335 -4.34 18.71 -19.09
CA LEU A 335 -2.96 18.20 -19.12
C LEU A 335 -2.86 16.68 -19.24
N THR A 336 -3.83 15.96 -18.68
CA THR A 336 -3.76 14.50 -18.49
C THR A 336 -4.71 13.73 -19.40
N GLY A 337 -5.77 14.38 -19.89
CA GLY A 337 -6.84 13.73 -20.64
C GLY A 337 -7.89 13.01 -19.77
N PHE A 338 -7.79 13.09 -18.44
CA PHE A 338 -8.83 12.59 -17.53
C PHE A 338 -9.98 13.60 -17.41
N ASP A 339 -11.17 13.14 -17.00
CA ASP A 339 -12.29 14.06 -16.77
C ASP A 339 -12.07 14.86 -15.47
N ALA A 340 -12.44 16.14 -15.48
CA ALA A 340 -12.32 16.99 -14.28
C ALA A 340 -13.08 16.44 -13.06
N GLN A 341 -14.15 15.68 -13.28
CA GLN A 341 -14.92 15.01 -12.21
C GLN A 341 -14.14 13.88 -11.51
N ASP A 342 -13.13 13.32 -12.17
CA ASP A 342 -12.28 12.24 -11.62
C ASP A 342 -11.14 12.79 -10.75
N VAL A 343 -10.94 14.11 -10.76
CA VAL A 343 -9.83 14.79 -10.09
C VAL A 343 -10.23 15.24 -8.69
N THR A 344 -9.64 14.60 -7.67
CA THR A 344 -9.66 15.10 -6.29
C THR A 344 -8.55 16.13 -6.11
N VAL A 345 -8.94 17.39 -5.88
CA VAL A 345 -8.01 18.48 -5.56
C VAL A 345 -8.13 18.84 -4.08
N GLY A 346 -7.01 18.96 -3.39
CA GLY A 346 -7.04 19.58 -2.07
C GLY A 346 -5.72 19.53 -1.33
N TYR A 347 -5.77 20.02 -0.10
CA TYR A 347 -4.67 19.90 0.83
C TYR A 347 -4.88 18.67 1.71
N VAL A 348 -3.94 17.73 1.62
CA VAL A 348 -3.85 16.52 2.44
C VAL A 348 -2.64 16.65 3.35
N ASP A 349 -2.90 16.92 4.62
CA ASP A 349 -1.89 17.16 5.67
C ASP A 349 -0.88 16.00 5.76
N ASN A 350 -1.36 14.75 5.62
CA ASN A 350 -0.52 13.57 5.75
C ASN A 350 0.62 13.55 4.72
N ILE A 351 0.45 14.12 3.52
CA ILE A 351 1.50 14.13 2.48
C ILE A 351 2.29 15.44 2.43
N ASP A 352 2.24 16.23 3.49
CA ASP A 352 3.08 17.42 3.67
C ASP A 352 3.66 17.48 5.10
N PRO A 353 4.46 16.47 5.48
CA PRO A 353 4.96 16.34 6.85
C PRO A 353 5.99 17.41 7.25
N TYR A 354 6.40 18.29 6.33
CA TYR A 354 7.49 19.26 6.51
C TYR A 354 7.04 20.72 6.62
N LEU A 355 5.74 21.01 6.73
CA LEU A 355 5.22 22.39 6.78
C LEU A 355 5.84 23.28 7.87
N ARG A 356 6.35 22.70 8.96
CA ARG A 356 6.97 23.46 10.07
C ARG A 356 8.41 23.90 9.78
N GLU A 357 8.99 23.51 8.64
CA GLU A 357 10.32 23.96 8.19
C GLU A 357 10.25 25.14 7.21
N ALA A 358 9.17 25.94 7.23
CA ALA A 358 9.25 27.27 6.62
C ALA A 358 10.36 28.06 7.34
N PRO A 359 11.36 28.62 6.62
CA PRO A 359 12.41 29.39 7.27
C PRO A 359 11.75 30.55 8.03
N ALA A 360 12.07 30.66 9.32
CA ALA A 360 11.74 31.82 10.11
C ALA A 360 12.33 33.06 9.41
N GLY A 361 11.44 33.88 8.87
CA GLY A 361 11.78 35.13 8.20
C GLY A 361 11.82 34.98 6.69
N HIS A 362 10.78 35.48 6.03
CA HIS A 362 10.84 36.68 5.18
C HIS A 362 9.41 37.24 5.14
N THR A 363 9.13 38.21 6.00
CA THR A 363 7.95 39.06 5.87
C THR A 363 8.21 40.05 4.71
N PRO A 364 7.25 40.30 3.80
CA PRO A 364 7.34 41.43 2.89
C PRO A 364 7.33 42.77 3.64
#